data_AF-A0A963ZYC8-F1
#
_entry.id   AF-A0A963ZYC8-F1
#
_cell.length_a   1.000
_cell.length_b   1.000
_cell.length_c   1.000
_cell.angle_alpha   90.00
_cell.angle_beta   90.00
_cell.angle_gamma   90.00
#
_symmetry.space_group_name_H-M   'P 1'
#
loop_
_entity.id
_entity.type
_entity.pdbx_description
1 polymer ?
#
loop_
_entity_poly.entity_id
_entity_poly.type
_entity_poly.pdbx_seq_one_letter_code
_entity_poly.pdbx_strand_id
1 'polypeptide(L)' 'MNQNQIQQIIHNHAFPGGQGPAELVQTLISWVILTPQYAFKVKKPVQFPFLDFSTLEKRREFCQAEVG' A
#
# COMPACT_ATOMS: atom_id res chain seq x y z
N MET A 1 8.42 2.99 -2.15
CA MET A 1 7.50 3.46 -3.21
C MET A 1 7.11 4.90 -2.93
N ASN A 2 6.85 5.68 -3.96
CA ASN A 2 6.35 7.05 -3.87
C ASN A 2 4.94 7.18 -4.49
N GLN A 3 4.32 8.35 -4.35
CA GLN A 3 2.96 8.59 -4.85
C GLN A 3 2.81 8.39 -6.35
N ASN A 4 3.81 8.80 -7.16
CA ASN A 4 3.77 8.63 -8.61
C ASN A 4 3.76 7.14 -9.00
N GLN A 5 4.57 6.31 -8.34
CA GLN A 5 4.57 4.87 -8.55
C GLN A 5 3.22 4.22 -8.23
N ILE A 6 2.53 4.66 -7.17
CA ILE A 6 1.19 4.15 -6.84
C ILE A 6 0.16 4.55 -7.90
N GLN A 7 0.23 5.79 -8.38
CA GLN A 7 -0.64 6.26 -9.47
C GLN A 7 -0.43 5.45 -10.76
N GLN A 8 0.82 5.13 -11.10
CA GLN A 8 1.14 4.28 -12.24
C GLN A 8 0.59 2.85 -12.07
N ILE A 9 0.65 2.28 -10.87
CA ILE A 9 0.07 0.96 -10.59
C ILE A 9 -1.45 0.97 -10.80
N ILE A 10 -2.12 2.03 -10.37
CA ILE A 10 -3.57 2.19 -10.55
C ILE A 10 -3.91 2.36 -12.03
N HIS A 11 -3.23 3.28 -12.71
CA HIS A 11 -3.46 3.58 -14.12
C HIS A 11 -3.26 2.35 -15.02
N ASN A 12 -2.22 1.57 -14.76
CA ASN A 12 -1.90 0.37 -15.52
C ASN A 12 -2.65 -0.88 -15.04
N HIS A 13 -3.52 -0.76 -14.04
CA HIS A 13 -4.19 -1.87 -13.38
C HIS A 13 -3.23 -3.01 -12.97
N ALA A 14 -2.03 -2.65 -12.51
CA ALA A 14 -0.93 -3.57 -12.22
C ALA A 14 -1.07 -4.24 -10.84
N PHE A 15 -2.22 -4.86 -10.59
CA PHE A 15 -2.57 -5.58 -9.35
C PHE A 15 -3.55 -6.73 -9.66
N PRO A 16 -3.62 -7.77 -8.80
CA PRO A 16 -4.55 -8.88 -8.99
C PRO A 16 -6.00 -8.40 -9.11
N GLY A 17 -6.73 -8.89 -10.11
CA GLY A 17 -8.10 -8.44 -10.37
C GLY A 17 -8.18 -7.01 -10.91
N GLY A 18 -7.14 -6.53 -11.60
CA GLY A 18 -7.05 -5.22 -12.26
C GLY A 18 -8.00 -5.02 -13.43
N GLN A 19 -9.29 -5.24 -13.23
CA GLN A 19 -10.36 -4.89 -14.15
C GLN A 19 -11.43 -4.14 -13.36
N GLY A 20 -11.74 -2.92 -13.79
CA GLY A 20 -12.76 -2.08 -13.15
C GLY A 20 -12.21 -0.90 -12.32
N PRO A 21 -13.09 -0.09 -11.75
CA PRO A 21 -12.71 1.13 -11.03
C PRO A 21 -11.83 0.80 -9.82
N ALA A 22 -10.78 1.60 -9.62
CA ALA A 22 -9.91 1.50 -8.47
C ALA A 22 -9.80 2.87 -7.80
N GLU A 23 -10.04 2.91 -6.49
CA GLU A 23 -9.94 4.12 -5.68
C GLU A 23 -8.66 4.09 -4.84
N LEU A 24 -7.92 5.21 -4.82
CA LEU A 24 -6.77 5.36 -3.94
C LEU A 24 -7.15 6.12 -2.68
N VAL A 25 -7.15 5.43 -1.55
CA VAL A 25 -7.24 6.05 -0.23
C VAL A 25 -5.84 6.20 0.36
N GLN A 26 -5.52 7.40 0.82
CA GLN A 26 -4.23 7.70 1.44
C GLN A 26 -4.43 7.92 2.94
N THR A 27 -3.64 7.22 3.76
CA THR A 27 -3.51 7.50 5.20
C THR A 27 -2.15 8.14 5.47
N LEU A 28 -1.86 8.44 6.73
CA LEU A 28 -0.54 8.91 7.15
C LEU A 28 0.57 7.92 6.77
N ILE A 29 0.34 6.61 6.96
CA ILE A 29 1.39 5.58 6.91
C ILE A 29 1.21 4.55 5.78
N SER A 30 0.13 4.63 5.01
CA SER A 30 -0.19 3.64 3.97
C SER A 30 -0.96 4.23 2.80
N TRP A 31 -0.83 3.58 1.65
CA TRP A 31 -1.73 3.70 0.51
C TRP A 31 -2.66 2.48 0.51
N VAL A 32 -3.94 2.68 0.26
CA VAL A 32 -4.92 1.61 0.11
C VAL A 32 -5.57 1.76 -1.26
N ILE A 33 -5.45 0.73 -2.09
CA ILE A 33 -6.12 0.65 -3.39
C ILE A 33 -7.37 -0.20 -3.18
N LEU A 34 -8.54 0.40 -3.33
CA LEU A 34 -9.83 -0.26 -3.21
C LEU A 34 -10.35 -0.63 -4.59
N THR A 35 -10.69 -1.90 -4.77
CA THR A 35 -11.36 -2.42 -5.96
C THR A 35 -12.69 -3.05 -5.53
N PRO A 36 -13.59 -3.42 -6.46
CA PRO A 36 -14.86 -4.03 -6.09
C PRO A 36 -14.72 -5.34 -5.28
N GLN A 37 -13.60 -6.06 -5.43
CA GLN A 37 -13.41 -7.38 -4.82
C GLN A 37 -12.27 -7.43 -3.81
N TYR A 38 -11.34 -6.47 -3.85
CA TYR A 38 -10.11 -6.51 -3.07
C TYR A 38 -9.73 -5.14 -2.51
N ALA A 39 -8.98 -5.17 -1.41
CA ALA A 39 -8.29 -4.02 -0.88
C ALA A 39 -6.78 -4.34 -0.83
N PHE A 40 -5.97 -3.55 -1.53
CA PHE A 40 -4.52 -3.69 -1.51
C PHE A 40 -3.89 -2.61 -0.64
N LYS A 41 -3.19 -3.01 0.42
CA LYS A 41 -2.53 -2.08 1.35
C LYS A 41 -1.02 -2.05 1.11
N VAL A 42 -0.48 -0.86 0.90
CA VAL A 42 0.96 -0.63 0.69
C VAL A 42 1.49 0.31 1.79
N LYS A 43 2.44 -0.17 2.59
CA LYS A 43 3.08 0.62 3.67
C LYS A 43 4.04 1.66 3.08
N LYS A 44 3.94 2.91 3.54
CA LYS A 44 4.85 4.00 3.14
C LYS A 44 6.23 3.79 3.78
N PRO A 45 7.33 4.18 3.11
CA PRO A 45 8.67 4.15 3.69
C PRO A 45 8.87 5.35 4.65
N VAL A 46 8.18 5.34 5.78
CA VAL A 46 8.16 6.44 6.76
C VAL A 46 8.76 6.01 8.10
N GLN A 47 9.34 6.97 8.82
CA GLN A 47 9.84 6.77 10.17
C GLN A 47 9.28 7.87 11.06
N PHE A 48 8.57 7.46 12.11
CA PHE A 48 8.05 8.30 13.18
C PHE A 48 8.69 7.85 14.51
N PRO A 49 8.63 8.68 15.56
CA PRO A 49 9.21 8.34 16.87
C PRO A 49 8.71 7.02 17.48
N PHE A 50 7.53 6.55 17.06
CA PHE A 50 6.86 5.33 17.56
C PHE A 50 6.68 4.26 16.49
N LEU A 51 7.12 4.49 15.25
CA LEU A 51 6.86 3.59 14.13
C LEU A 51 7.96 3.70 13.08
N ASP A 52 8.61 2.59 12.77
CA ASP A 52 9.68 2.57 11.79
C ASP A 52 9.38 1.61 10.64
N PHE A 53 9.02 2.20 9.50
CA PHE A 53 8.85 1.53 8.21
C PHE A 53 9.94 1.93 7.20
N SER A 54 11.08 2.45 7.66
CA SER A 54 12.16 2.92 6.78
C SER A 54 12.73 1.78 5.92
N THR A 55 12.96 0.61 6.51
CA THR A 55 13.54 -0.56 5.83
C THR A 55 12.47 -1.52 5.29
N LEU A 56 12.84 -2.31 4.27
CA LEU A 56 11.95 -3.32 3.70
C LEU A 56 11.65 -4.44 4.70
N GLU A 57 12.65 -4.86 5.48
CA GLU A 57 12.53 -5.90 6.49
C GLU A 57 11.49 -5.53 7.55
N LYS A 58 11.60 -4.31 8.11
CA LYS A 58 10.63 -3.81 9.10
C LYS A 58 9.22 -3.79 8.52
N ARG A 59 9.05 -3.26 7.30
CA ARG A 59 7.74 -3.27 6.63
C ARG A 59 7.17 -4.69 6.49
N ARG A 60 8.00 -5.67 6.16
CA ARG A 60 7.58 -7.07 6.05
C ARG A 60 7.10 -7.62 7.38
N GLU A 61 7.84 -7.42 8.46
CA GLU A 61 7.47 -7.88 9.80
C GLU A 61 6.12 -7.29 10.24
N PHE A 62 5.93 -5.98 10.06
CA PHE A 62 4.67 -5.34 10.39
C PHE A 62 3.50 -5.79 9.51
N CYS A 63 3.73 -6.01 8.22
CA CYS A 63 2.69 -6.58 7.35
C CYS A 63 2.30 -8.00 7.78
N GLN A 64 3.26 -8.83 8.18
CA GLN A 64 3.00 -10.19 8.66
C GLN A 64 2.22 -10.19 9.99
N ALA A 65 2.53 -9.26 10.90
CA ALA A 65 1.77 -9.11 12.13
C ALA A 65 0.31 -8.67 11.92
N GLU A 66 -0.02 -8.03 10.79
CA GLU A 66 -1.40 -7.62 10.45
C GLU A 66 -2.25 -8.78 9.91
N VAL A 67 -1.62 -9.84 9.39
CA VAL A 67 -2.30 -11.02 8.83
C VAL A 67 -2.20 -12.14 9.86
N GLY A 68 -3.09 -12.10 10.86
CA GLY A 68 -3.24 -13.14 11.88
C GLY A 68 -3.79 -14.44 11.32
#